data_AF-A0A9E4KG02-F1
#
_entry.id   AF-A0A9E4KG02-F1
#
_cell.length_a   1.000
_cell.length_b   1.000
_cell.length_c   1.000
_cell.angle_alpha   90.00
_cell.angle_beta   90.00
_cell.angle_gamma   90.00
#
_symmetry.space_group_name_H-M   'P 1'
#
loop_
_entity.id
_entity.type
_entity.pdbx_description
1 polymer ?
#
loop_
_entity_poly.entity_id
_entity_poly.type
_entity_poly.pdbx_seq_one_letter_code
_entity_poly.pdbx_strand_id
1 'polypeptide(L)'
;MAQPALNSPIHCSMLVHHPQQLAAWHRGAGISAAQFYQDVAKLAAQLPEAREVVNLCEDRYHFAVSFAAAIVRQQVTLMPSNNTPGAVNSLLNKSQDGYCLTDQLQQGIQAQQLLYTELL
;
A
#
# COMPACT_ATOMS: atom_id res chain seq x y z
N MET A 1 -12.47 35.39 -9.10
CA MET A 1 -13.10 34.16 -8.59
C MET A 1 -12.82 33.03 -9.56
N ALA A 2 -12.03 32.04 -9.14
CA ALA A 2 -12.08 30.62 -9.54
C ALA A 2 -10.69 29.94 -9.31
N GLN A 3 -10.66 29.02 -8.36
CA GLN A 3 -9.72 27.88 -8.25
C GLN A 3 -10.58 26.71 -7.72
N PRO A 4 -10.20 25.44 -7.88
CA PRO A 4 -9.39 24.80 -8.95
C PRO A 4 -10.13 23.57 -9.53
N ALA A 5 -9.60 22.95 -10.58
CA ALA A 5 -9.97 21.57 -10.94
C ALA A 5 -8.69 20.71 -10.96
N LEU A 6 -8.31 20.19 -9.79
CA LEU A 6 -7.40 19.05 -9.68
C LEU A 6 -8.20 17.80 -10.06
N ASN A 7 -8.21 17.42 -11.34
CA ASN A 7 -8.85 16.19 -11.82
C ASN A 7 -7.98 15.43 -12.82
N SER A 8 -6.67 15.38 -12.59
CA SER A 8 -5.80 14.44 -13.31
C SER A 8 -5.73 13.12 -12.53
N PRO A 9 -6.01 11.96 -13.16
CA PRO A 9 -5.66 10.69 -12.56
C PRO A 9 -4.14 10.67 -12.38
N ILE A 10 -3.69 10.29 -11.20
CA ILE A 10 -2.29 10.17 -10.83
C ILE A 10 -1.66 9.12 -11.77
N HIS A 11 -1.04 9.57 -12.86
CA HIS A 11 -0.30 8.73 -13.80
C HIS A 11 1.04 8.35 -13.16
N CYS A 12 1.01 7.40 -12.22
CA CYS A 12 2.23 6.71 -11.80
C CYS A 12 2.67 5.77 -12.94
N SER A 13 3.56 6.24 -13.82
CA SER A 13 4.24 5.44 -14.86
C SER A 13 5.26 4.44 -14.28
N MET A 14 4.95 3.75 -13.18
CA MET A 14 5.82 2.68 -12.66
C MET A 14 5.84 1.44 -13.56
N LEU A 15 4.91 1.33 -14.52
CA LEU A 15 4.90 0.26 -15.52
C LEU A 15 4.42 0.85 -16.87
N VAL A 16 5.28 0.93 -17.87
CA VAL A 16 4.84 1.20 -19.25
C VAL A 16 4.29 -0.12 -19.80
N HIS A 17 3.07 -0.46 -19.41
CA HIS A 17 2.40 -1.67 -19.85
C HIS A 17 1.14 -1.33 -20.64
N HIS A 18 0.93 -2.05 -21.73
CA HIS A 18 -0.39 -2.09 -22.36
C HIS A 18 -1.40 -2.57 -21.30
N PRO A 19 -2.63 -2.02 -21.21
CA PRO A 19 -3.55 -2.32 -20.10
C PRO A 19 -3.79 -3.82 -19.84
N GLN A 20 -3.79 -4.64 -20.90
CA GLN A 20 -3.98 -6.10 -20.84
C GLN A 20 -2.69 -6.90 -20.67
N GLN A 21 -1.51 -6.26 -20.72
CA GLN A 21 -0.24 -6.92 -20.46
C GLN A 21 -0.19 -7.36 -19.00
N LEU A 22 0.37 -8.54 -18.75
CA LEU A 22 0.56 -9.04 -17.39
C LEU A 22 1.56 -8.17 -16.63
N ALA A 23 1.17 -7.72 -15.46
CA ALA A 23 1.99 -6.96 -14.51
C ALA A 23 2.41 -7.83 -13.31
N ALA A 24 1.60 -8.82 -12.93
CA ALA A 24 1.89 -9.71 -11.81
C ALA A 24 1.26 -11.10 -12.00
N TRP A 25 1.63 -12.03 -11.14
CA TRP A 25 0.96 -13.32 -10.97
C TRP A 25 0.50 -13.45 -9.53
N HIS A 26 -0.77 -13.80 -9.33
CA HIS A 26 -1.36 -13.99 -8.01
C HIS A 26 -2.18 -15.27 -7.99
N ARG A 27 -1.88 -16.17 -7.04
CA ARG A 27 -2.60 -17.45 -6.86
C ARG A 27 -2.79 -18.26 -8.15
N GLY A 28 -1.78 -18.26 -9.02
CA GLY A 28 -1.79 -18.97 -10.30
C GLY A 28 -2.51 -18.27 -11.45
N ALA A 29 -3.09 -17.08 -11.21
CA ALA A 29 -3.70 -16.25 -12.24
C ALA A 29 -2.79 -15.08 -12.63
N GLY A 30 -2.77 -14.75 -13.92
CA GLY A 30 -2.09 -13.55 -14.42
C GLY A 30 -2.93 -12.32 -14.10
N ILE A 31 -2.30 -11.31 -13.52
CA ILE A 31 -2.90 -10.02 -13.22
C ILE A 31 -2.44 -9.02 -14.27
N SER A 32 -3.40 -8.40 -14.97
CA SER A 32 -3.11 -7.37 -15.96
C SER A 32 -2.66 -6.06 -15.30
N ALA A 33 -1.95 -5.22 -16.04
CA ALA A 33 -1.60 -3.88 -15.59
C ALA A 33 -2.84 -3.06 -15.21
N ALA A 34 -3.93 -3.16 -15.97
CA ALA A 34 -5.19 -2.49 -15.65
C ALA A 34 -5.77 -2.94 -14.29
N GLN A 35 -5.76 -4.25 -14.02
CA GLN A 35 -6.23 -4.76 -12.72
C GLN A 35 -5.34 -4.29 -11.58
N PHE A 36 -4.03 -4.34 -11.75
CA PHE A 36 -3.08 -3.84 -10.76
C PHE A 36 -3.32 -2.35 -10.44
N TYR A 37 -3.50 -1.50 -11.45
CA TYR A 37 -3.82 -0.08 -11.23
C TYR A 37 -5.16 0.13 -10.54
N GLN A 38 -6.16 -0.69 -10.87
CA GLN A 38 -7.46 -0.63 -10.21
C GLN A 38 -7.35 -0.97 -8.72
N ASP A 39 -6.62 -2.02 -8.39
CA ASP A 39 -6.40 -2.44 -6.99
C ASP A 39 -5.60 -1.37 -6.22
N VAL A 40 -4.56 -0.82 -6.84
CA VAL A 40 -3.78 0.30 -6.26
C VAL A 40 -4.68 1.51 -5.99
N ALA A 41 -5.51 1.90 -6.96
CA ALA A 41 -6.39 3.07 -6.82
C ALA A 41 -7.46 2.84 -5.73
N LYS A 42 -8.05 1.65 -5.68
CA LYS A 42 -9.01 1.26 -4.62
C LYS A 42 -8.37 1.33 -3.25
N LEU A 43 -7.23 0.66 -3.08
CA LEU A 43 -6.55 0.62 -1.79
C LEU A 43 -6.12 2.03 -1.36
N ALA A 44 -5.51 2.81 -2.26
CA ALA A 44 -5.09 4.18 -1.99
C ALA A 44 -6.24 5.06 -1.48
N ALA A 45 -7.46 4.89 -2.01
CA ALA A 45 -8.63 5.64 -1.56
C ALA A 45 -9.04 5.33 -0.11
N GLN A 46 -8.67 4.16 0.41
CA GLN A 46 -9.00 3.70 1.75
C GLN A 46 -7.87 3.90 2.77
N LEU A 47 -6.66 4.25 2.31
CA LEU A 47 -5.54 4.48 3.22
C LEU A 47 -5.76 5.75 4.06
N PRO A 48 -5.39 5.74 5.36
CA PRO A 48 -5.47 6.91 6.22
C PRO A 48 -4.70 8.11 5.68
N GLU A 49 -5.05 9.30 6.15
CA GLU A 49 -4.18 10.46 6.02
C GLU A 49 -3.06 10.36 7.07
N ALA A 50 -1.95 9.76 6.64
CA ALA A 50 -0.72 9.56 7.40
C ALA A 50 0.48 9.85 6.50
N ARG A 51 1.68 10.06 7.05
CA ARG A 51 2.92 10.23 6.27
C ARG A 51 3.68 8.94 6.09
N GLU A 52 3.49 7.98 6.98
CA GLU A 52 4.30 6.76 7.04
C GLU A 52 3.42 5.51 7.14
N VAL A 53 3.83 4.43 6.47
CA VAL A 53 3.17 3.13 6.55
C VAL A 53 4.20 2.03 6.66
N VAL A 54 3.98 1.08 7.56
CA VAL A 54 4.72 -0.19 7.58
C VAL A 54 3.90 -1.21 6.81
N ASN A 55 4.42 -1.67 5.67
CA ASN A 55 3.80 -2.71 4.86
C ASN A 55 4.28 -4.09 5.33
N LEU A 56 3.41 -4.81 6.02
CA LEU A 56 3.63 -6.14 6.59
C LEU A 56 2.96 -7.25 5.78
N CYS A 57 2.42 -6.95 4.59
CA CYS A 57 1.84 -7.96 3.72
C CYS A 57 2.88 -9.02 3.35
N GLU A 58 2.55 -10.29 3.58
CA GLU A 58 3.40 -11.43 3.22
C GLU A 58 3.05 -11.95 1.83
N ASP A 59 1.81 -11.75 1.38
CA ASP A 59 1.43 -12.00 -0.01
C ASP A 59 2.13 -10.97 -0.90
N ARG A 60 2.89 -11.45 -1.89
CA ARG A 60 3.72 -10.60 -2.76
C ARG A 60 2.89 -9.63 -3.60
N TYR A 61 1.69 -10.05 -4.02
CA TYR A 61 0.81 -9.18 -4.78
C TYR A 61 0.25 -8.09 -3.87
N HIS A 62 -0.19 -8.46 -2.67
CA HIS A 62 -0.70 -7.50 -1.69
C HIS A 62 0.39 -6.50 -1.28
N PHE A 63 1.62 -6.96 -1.06
CA PHE A 63 2.76 -6.08 -0.79
C PHE A 63 2.99 -5.08 -1.92
N ALA A 64 2.99 -5.53 -3.18
CA ALA A 64 3.21 -4.67 -4.34
C ALA A 64 2.10 -3.62 -4.50
N VAL A 65 0.84 -4.01 -4.34
CA VAL A 65 -0.31 -3.10 -4.39
C VAL A 65 -0.25 -2.08 -3.24
N SER A 66 0.00 -2.54 -2.01
CA SER A 66 0.16 -1.70 -0.82
C SER A 66 1.28 -0.68 -0.96
N PHE A 67 2.44 -1.09 -1.48
CA PHE A 67 3.57 -0.21 -1.72
C PHE A 67 3.25 0.86 -2.78
N ALA A 68 2.63 0.46 -3.89
CA ALA A 68 2.22 1.41 -4.92
C ALA A 68 1.12 2.37 -4.43
N ALA A 69 0.16 1.89 -3.63
CA ALA A 69 -0.88 2.71 -3.02
C ALA A 69 -0.30 3.75 -2.06
N ALA A 70 0.68 3.37 -1.25
CA ALA A 70 1.42 4.29 -0.38
C ALA A 70 2.11 5.40 -1.19
N ILE A 71 2.76 5.06 -2.31
CA ILE A 71 3.38 6.04 -3.22
C ILE A 71 2.33 7.02 -3.78
N VAL A 72 1.18 6.52 -4.25
CA VAL A 72 0.08 7.36 -4.74
C VAL A 72 -0.42 8.32 -3.66
N ARG A 73 -0.42 7.89 -2.40
CA ARG A 73 -0.78 8.69 -1.22
C ARG A 73 0.37 9.55 -0.67
N GLN A 74 1.54 9.52 -1.33
CA GLN A 74 2.75 10.23 -0.92
C GLN A 74 3.24 9.85 0.48
N GLN A 75 3.01 8.58 0.86
CA GLN A 75 3.46 8.00 2.12
C GLN A 75 4.82 7.33 1.97
N VAL A 76 5.66 7.47 2.99
CA VAL A 76 6.91 6.74 3.11
C VAL A 76 6.61 5.33 3.59
N THR A 77 6.99 4.33 2.80
CA THR A 77 6.89 2.93 3.23
C THR A 77 8.11 2.58 4.11
N LEU A 78 7.87 2.44 5.40
CA LEU A 78 8.86 2.10 6.42
C LEU A 78 9.12 0.59 6.42
N MET A 79 10.39 0.19 6.28
CA MET A 79 10.80 -1.21 6.21
C MET A 79 11.58 -1.60 7.48
N PRO A 80 11.01 -2.42 8.37
CA PRO A 80 11.73 -2.93 9.53
C PRO A 80 12.77 -3.97 9.10
N SER A 81 13.76 -4.23 9.94
CA SER A 81 14.78 -5.27 9.68
C SER A 81 14.21 -6.68 9.68
N ASN A 82 13.04 -6.87 10.30
CA ASN A 82 12.20 -8.05 10.25
C ASN A 82 10.76 -7.70 10.67
N ASN A 83 9.81 -8.60 10.45
CA ASN A 83 8.40 -8.36 10.75
C ASN A 83 7.99 -8.74 12.19
N THR A 84 8.94 -8.81 13.14
CA THR A 84 8.56 -9.09 14.53
C THR A 84 7.84 -7.88 15.14
N PRO A 85 6.86 -8.07 16.04
CA PRO A 85 6.15 -6.97 16.68
C PRO A 85 7.08 -5.96 17.37
N GLY A 86 8.16 -6.44 18.00
CA GLY A 86 9.16 -5.58 18.65
C GLY A 86 9.91 -4.67 17.66
N ALA A 87 10.32 -5.20 16.50
CA ALA A 87 10.99 -4.42 15.47
C ALA A 87 10.05 -3.38 14.84
N VAL A 88 8.80 -3.77 14.57
CA VAL A 88 7.76 -2.88 14.04
C VAL A 88 7.45 -1.75 15.02
N ASN A 89 7.18 -2.06 16.29
CA ASN A 89 6.94 -1.05 17.32
C ASN A 89 8.14 -0.11 17.48
N SER A 90 9.37 -0.64 17.46
CA SER A 90 10.59 0.18 17.57
C SER A 90 10.75 1.16 16.40
N LEU A 91 10.29 0.77 15.20
CA LEU A 91 10.28 1.63 14.03
C LEU A 91 9.18 2.69 14.12
N LEU A 92 7.96 2.28 14.47
CA LEU A 92 6.80 3.18 14.59
C LEU A 92 6.92 4.16 15.76
N ASN A 93 7.62 3.81 16.83
CA ASN A 93 7.92 4.75 17.92
C ASN A 93 8.82 5.92 17.49
N LYS A 94 9.51 5.80 16.35
CA LYS A 94 10.31 6.87 15.73
C LYS A 94 9.55 7.62 14.63
N SER A 95 8.43 7.05 14.20
CA SER A 95 7.51 7.62 13.23
C SER A 95 6.61 8.66 13.91
N GLN A 96 6.15 9.65 13.15
CA GLN A 96 5.29 10.70 13.69
C GLN A 96 3.79 10.34 13.61
N ASP A 97 3.38 9.60 12.60
CA ASP A 97 1.99 9.24 12.32
C ASP A 97 1.84 7.91 11.57
N GLY A 98 2.75 6.96 11.82
CA GLY A 98 2.80 5.68 11.12
C GLY A 98 1.73 4.67 11.55
N TYR A 99 1.25 3.90 10.58
CA TYR A 99 0.35 2.76 10.80
C TYR A 99 0.88 1.50 10.10
N CYS A 100 0.24 0.35 10.35
CA CYS A 100 0.55 -0.91 9.69
C CYS A 100 -0.54 -1.30 8.69
N LEU A 101 -0.12 -1.76 7.51
CA LEU A 101 -0.98 -2.45 6.56
C LEU A 101 -0.51 -3.91 6.46
N THR A 102 -1.42 -4.86 6.66
CA THR A 102 -1.06 -6.28 6.80
C THR A 102 -2.11 -7.19 6.19
N ASP A 103 -1.72 -8.41 5.80
CA ASP A 103 -2.65 -9.46 5.38
C ASP A 103 -3.26 -10.22 6.56
N GLN A 104 -2.60 -10.16 7.72
CA GLN A 104 -3.02 -10.82 8.94
C GLN A 104 -2.65 -9.97 10.16
N LEU A 105 -3.59 -9.81 11.09
CA LEU A 105 -3.33 -9.09 12.33
C LEU A 105 -2.26 -9.82 13.15
N GLN A 106 -1.30 -9.05 13.66
CA GLN A 106 -0.25 -9.56 14.53
C GLN A 106 -0.44 -9.03 15.94
N GLN A 107 -0.42 -9.94 16.92
CA GLN A 107 -0.45 -9.55 18.33
C GLN A 107 0.85 -8.86 18.73
N GLY A 108 0.75 -7.91 19.66
CA GLY A 108 1.90 -7.20 20.20
C GLY A 108 2.35 -5.99 19.37
N ILE A 109 1.83 -5.80 18.14
CA ILE A 109 1.97 -4.51 17.45
C ILE A 109 0.99 -3.53 18.09
N GLN A 110 1.50 -2.38 18.52
CA GLN A 110 0.75 -1.39 19.29
C GLN A 110 0.04 -0.36 18.40
N ALA A 111 0.59 -0.10 17.22
CA ALA A 111 0.01 0.82 16.26
C ALA A 111 -1.28 0.27 15.63
N GLN A 112 -2.06 1.16 15.03
CA GLN A 112 -3.21 0.77 14.22
C GLN A 112 -2.77 -0.19 13.10
N GLN A 113 -3.47 -1.31 13.00
CA GLN A 113 -3.31 -2.27 11.92
C GLN A 113 -4.55 -2.23 11.04
N LEU A 114 -4.35 -2.08 9.73
CA LEU A 114 -5.38 -2.24 8.73
C LEU A 114 -5.17 -3.56 7.99
N LEU A 115 -6.25 -4.31 7.81
CA LEU A 115 -6.23 -5.55 7.03
C LEU A 115 -6.41 -5.24 5.55
N TYR A 116 -5.43 -5.62 4.73
CA TYR A 116 -5.46 -5.44 3.28
C TYR A 116 -6.76 -5.96 2.65
N THR A 117 -7.22 -7.15 3.08
CA THR A 117 -8.42 -7.81 2.56
C THR A 117 -9.72 -7.10 2.89
N GLU A 118 -9.72 -6.18 3.86
CA GLU A 118 -10.90 -5.38 4.22
C GLU A 118 -10.96 -4.07 3.41
N LEU A 119 -9.91 -3.74 2.66
CA LEU A 119 -9.77 -2.48 1.94
C LEU A 119 -9.89 -2.59 0.41
N LEU A 120 -10.18 -3.79 -0.13
CA LEU A 120 -10.20 -4.09 -1.57
C LEU A 120 -11.49 -4.70 -2.11
#